data_AF-A0A7T8HFW5-F1
#
_entry.id   AF-A0A7T8HFW5-F1
#
_cell.length_a   1.000
_cell.length_b   1.000
_cell.length_c   1.000
_cell.angle_alpha   90.00
_cell.angle_beta   90.00
_cell.angle_gamma   90.00
#
_symmetry.space_group_name_H-M   'P 1'
#
loop_
_entity.id
_entity.type
_entity.pdbx_description
1 polymer ?
#
loop_
_entity_poly.entity_id
_entity_poly.type
_entity_poly.pdbx_seq_one_letter_code
_entity_poly.pdbx_strand_id
1 'polypeptide(L)' 'MEELKKVEASSDTLTGTIQKWLERTPGLEKEGFDFITKYKSSVDKILQEKEEAIS' A
#
# COMPACT_ATOMS: atom_id res chain seq x y z
N MET A 1 -3.85 -32.59 15.08
CA MET A 1 -4.96 -31.61 15.18
C MET A 1 -4.56 -30.39 16.00
N GLU A 2 -3.95 -30.56 17.19
CA GLU A 2 -3.47 -29.45 18.05
C GLU A 2 -2.48 -28.50 17.36
N GLU A 3 -1.46 -29.05 16.69
CA GLU A 3 -0.38 -28.26 16.07
C GLU A 3 -0.83 -27.42 14.87
N LEU A 4 -1.80 -27.92 14.09
CA LEU A 4 -2.39 -27.17 12.98
C LEU A 4 -3.14 -25.93 13.50
N LYS A 5 -3.91 -26.08 14.59
CA LYS A 5 -4.61 -24.95 15.23
C LYS A 5 -3.65 -23.88 15.73
N LYS A 6 -2.46 -24.27 16.23
CA LYS A 6 -1.42 -23.31 16.66
C LYS A 6 -0.85 -22.52 15.48
N VAL A 7 -0.63 -23.17 14.35
CA VAL A 7 -0.16 -22.49 13.12
C VAL A 7 -1.22 -21.54 12.58
N GLU A 8 -2.50 -21.95 12.57
CA GLU A 8 -3.61 -21.09 12.13
C GLU A 8 -3.86 -19.90 13.05
N ALA A 9 -3.66 -20.07 14.37
CA ALA A 9 -3.78 -18.99 15.35
C ALA A 9 -2.55 -18.06 15.39
N SER A 10 -1.46 -18.42 14.72
CA SER A 10 -0.23 -17.62 14.68
C SER A 10 -0.40 -16.39 13.80
N SER A 11 0.03 -15.24 14.30
CA SER A 11 0.13 -14.00 13.51
C SER A 11 1.37 -13.96 12.60
N ASP A 12 2.26 -14.94 12.72
CA ASP A 12 3.54 -15.04 12.00
C ASP A 12 3.40 -15.87 10.73
N THR A 13 2.37 -15.55 9.95
CA THR A 13 2.23 -16.09 8.60
C THR A 13 3.20 -15.36 7.67
N LEU A 14 3.55 -16.00 6.55
CA LEU A 14 4.37 -15.36 5.51
C LEU A 14 3.71 -14.07 5.03
N THR A 15 2.41 -14.10 4.76
CA THR A 15 1.63 -12.94 4.34
C THR A 15 1.66 -11.84 5.39
N GLY A 16 1.42 -12.16 6.66
CA GLY A 16 1.46 -11.18 7.76
C GLY A 16 2.85 -10.55 7.92
N THR A 17 3.90 -11.34 7.74
CA THR A 17 5.29 -10.86 7.79
C THR A 17 5.61 -9.91 6.63
N ILE A 18 5.22 -10.29 5.41
CA ILE A 18 5.40 -9.45 4.21
C ILE A 18 4.60 -8.15 4.35
N GLN A 19 3.35 -8.22 4.85
CA GLN A 19 2.52 -7.04 5.03
C GLN A 19 3.14 -6.05 6.03
N LYS A 20 3.59 -6.51 7.20
CA LYS A 20 4.31 -5.69 8.19
C LYS A 20 5.61 -5.07 7.64
N TRP A 21 6.24 -5.71 6.66
CA TRP A 21 7.41 -5.16 5.98
C TRP A 21 7.01 -4.06 4.98
N LEU A 22 5.99 -4.29 4.16
CA LEU A 22 5.48 -3.31 3.18
C LEU A 22 4.96 -2.03 3.85
N GLU A 23 4.30 -2.14 5.00
CA GLU A 23 3.79 -0.99 5.76
C GLU A 23 4.90 -0.02 6.25
N ARG A 24 6.15 -0.46 6.26
CA ARG A 24 7.33 0.34 6.66
C ARG A 24 8.19 0.75 5.46
N THR A 25 7.64 0.71 4.26
CA THR A 25 8.36 1.13 3.05
C THR A 25 8.64 2.64 3.13
N PRO A 26 9.92 3.06 3.12
CA PRO A 26 10.25 4.48 3.19
C PRO A 26 9.62 5.26 2.04
N GLY A 27 8.97 6.37 2.38
CA GLY A 27 8.27 7.26 1.48
C GLY A 27 6.75 7.12 1.47
N LEU A 28 6.18 6.18 2.24
CA LEU A 28 4.72 6.10 2.48
C LEU A 28 4.24 7.07 3.57
N GLU A 29 5.16 7.58 4.38
CA GLU A 29 4.94 8.52 5.48
C GLU A 29 4.45 9.87 4.94
N LYS A 30 3.55 10.52 5.69
CA LYS A 30 3.00 11.84 5.31
C LYS A 30 4.06 12.93 5.40
N GLU A 31 4.96 12.81 6.36
CA GLU A 31 6.13 13.67 6.51
C GLU A 31 7.27 13.13 5.63
N GLY A 32 7.85 13.99 4.78
CA GLY A 32 8.93 13.60 3.87
C GLY A 32 8.45 13.40 2.43
N PHE A 33 8.56 12.18 1.89
CA PHE A 33 8.26 11.94 0.48
C PHE A 33 6.76 11.90 0.16
N ASP A 34 5.91 11.38 1.05
CA ASP A 34 4.44 11.31 0.87
C ASP A 34 4.00 10.76 -0.49
N PHE A 35 4.40 9.52 -0.77
CA PHE A 35 4.13 8.87 -2.06
C PHE A 35 2.65 8.79 -2.38
N ILE A 36 1.81 8.40 -1.42
CA ILE A 36 0.39 8.13 -1.65
C ILE A 36 -0.34 9.41 -2.10
N THR A 37 -0.08 10.54 -1.46
CA THR A 37 -0.71 11.82 -1.83
C THR A 37 -0.21 12.30 -3.20
N LYS A 38 1.11 12.25 -3.42
CA LYS A 38 1.70 12.66 -4.71
C LYS A 38 1.24 11.78 -5.88
N TYR A 39 1.13 10.48 -5.64
CA TYR A 39 0.64 9.53 -6.64
C TYR A 39 -0.80 9.85 -7.02
N LYS A 40 -1.69 10.02 -6.04
CA LYS A 40 -3.10 10.41 -6.30
C LYS A 40 -3.18 11.70 -7.11
N SER A 41 -2.49 12.75 -6.66
CA SER A 41 -2.47 14.04 -7.36
C SER A 41 -1.94 13.92 -8.80
N SER A 42 -0.94 13.07 -9.03
CA SER A 42 -0.40 12.84 -10.37
C SER A 42 -1.41 12.12 -11.26
N VAL A 43 -2.11 11.11 -10.74
CA VAL A 43 -3.18 10.40 -11.45
C VAL A 43 -4.33 11.34 -11.78
N ASP A 44 -4.80 12.11 -10.80
CA ASP A 44 -5.90 13.07 -10.99
C ASP A 44 -5.55 14.09 -12.09
N LYS A 45 -4.32 14.61 -12.06
CA LYS A 45 -3.82 15.52 -13.11
C LYS A 45 -3.81 14.86 -14.49
N ILE A 46 -3.32 13.62 -14.59
CA ILE A 46 -3.28 12.89 -15.86
C ILE A 46 -4.71 12.68 -16.40
N LEU A 47 -5.67 12.36 -15.53
CA LEU A 47 -7.06 12.16 -15.94
C LEU A 47 -7.69 13.47 -16.41
N GLN A 48 -7.49 14.57 -15.68
CA GLN A 48 -7.97 15.89 -16.08
C GLN A 48 -7.42 16.32 -17.44
N GLU A 49 -6.11 16.18 -17.66
CA GLU A 49 -5.48 16.51 -18.95
C GLU A 49 -6.06 15.67 -20.10
N LYS A 50 -6.47 14.43 -19.83
CA LYS A 50 -7.12 13.56 -20.83
C LYS A 50 -8.55 13.98 -21.12
N GLU A 51 -9.31 14.38 -20.09
CA GLU A 51 -10.68 14.88 -20.26
C GLU A 51 -10.69 16.19 -21.06
N GLU A 52 -9.81 17.13 -20.73
CA GLU A 52 -9.69 18.41 -21.44
C GLU A 52 -9.28 18.24 -22.91
N ALA A 53 -8.48 17.22 -23.24
CA ALA A 53 -8.06 16.95 -24.62
C ALA A 53 -9.17 16.33 -25.50
N ILE A 54 -10.26 15.84 -24.89
CA ILE A 54 -11.38 15.18 -25.57
C ILE A 54 -12.64 16.07 -25.58
N SER A 55 -12.69 17.09 -24.73
CA SER A 55 -13.74 18.12 -24.70
C SER A 55 -13.55 19.21 -25.75
#